data_AF-R7P7T2-F1
#
_entry.id   AF-R7P7T2-F1
#
_cell.length_a   1.000
_cell.length_b   1.000
_cell.length_c   1.000
_cell.angle_alpha   90.00
_cell.angle_beta   90.00
_cell.angle_gamma   90.00
#
_symmetry.space_group_name_H-M   'P 1'
#
loop_
_entity.id
_entity.type
_entity.pdbx_description
1 polymer ?
#
loop_
_entity_poly.entity_id
_entity_poly.type
_entity_poly.pdbx_seq_one_letter_code
_entity_poly.pdbx_strand_id
1 'polypeptide(L)'
;MITMASLNIKKIIKITLCITILLCITSCKSKDKNTNTPNKIDVSEKLDEIINNGPPTSSNPYDYIESSKDTFNELLANPKETFEYAIKDLINTDAGNGLKSYIEALLCLKINTDFVYDFESAPDYLKNYKKYLASTNNNFSDFDKYTQELLKNIN
;
A
#
# COMPACT_ATOMS: atom_id res chain seq x y z
N MET A 1 -48.31 -28.63 -20.39
CA MET A 1 -48.02 -28.48 -21.82
C MET A 1 -47.03 -27.33 -21.99
N ILE A 2 -45.87 -27.62 -22.58
CA ILE A 2 -44.80 -26.67 -22.89
C ILE A 2 -45.16 -25.95 -24.19
N THR A 3 -44.99 -24.62 -24.26
CA THR A 3 -44.48 -23.97 -25.47
C THR A 3 -43.78 -22.65 -25.12
N MET A 4 -42.51 -22.55 -25.47
CA MET A 4 -41.67 -21.34 -25.49
C MET A 4 -41.76 -20.62 -26.86
N ALA A 5 -41.23 -19.39 -26.89
CA ALA A 5 -40.63 -18.64 -28.02
C ALA A 5 -41.64 -17.83 -28.88
N SER A 6 -41.44 -16.58 -29.32
CA SER A 6 -40.26 -15.73 -29.61
C SER A 6 -40.71 -14.24 -29.68
N LEU A 7 -40.00 -13.25 -29.12
CA LEU A 7 -38.89 -12.44 -29.66
C LEU A 7 -39.26 -11.16 -30.47
N ASN A 8 -38.98 -10.00 -29.86
CA ASN A 8 -38.58 -8.67 -30.38
C ASN A 8 -39.08 -8.15 -31.74
N ILE A 9 -39.90 -7.09 -31.70
CA ILE A 9 -39.96 -6.06 -32.75
C ILE A 9 -39.46 -4.72 -32.19
N LYS A 10 -38.32 -4.34 -32.76
CA LYS A 10 -37.55 -3.12 -32.60
C LYS A 10 -38.40 -1.85 -32.73
N LYS A 11 -38.08 -0.88 -31.85
CA LYS A 11 -37.76 0.52 -32.16
C LYS A 11 -38.79 1.30 -32.98
N ILE A 12 -39.49 2.25 -32.36
CA ILE A 12 -39.68 3.65 -32.80
C ILE A 12 -40.42 4.37 -31.66
N ILE A 13 -39.70 5.08 -30.80
CA ILE A 13 -40.19 6.35 -30.24
C ILE A 13 -39.01 7.32 -30.28
N LYS A 14 -39.15 8.31 -31.15
CA LYS A 14 -38.19 9.38 -31.45
C LYS A 14 -38.30 10.47 -30.39
N ILE A 15 -37.13 10.93 -29.94
CA ILE A 15 -36.73 12.34 -29.77
C ILE A 15 -37.51 13.15 -28.72
N THR A 16 -36.85 13.48 -27.61
CA THR A 16 -36.92 14.84 -27.07
C THR A 16 -35.53 15.31 -26.63
N LEU A 17 -35.13 16.36 -27.32
CA LEU A 17 -33.98 17.24 -27.19
C LEU A 17 -33.96 17.92 -25.81
N CYS A 18 -32.86 17.83 -25.07
CA CYS A 18 -32.43 18.90 -24.16
C CYS A 18 -30.90 18.88 -24.04
N ILE A 19 -30.32 19.89 -24.67
CA ILE A 19 -28.89 20.18 -24.80
C ILE A 19 -28.38 20.82 -23.50
N THR A 20 -27.09 20.59 -23.24
CA THR A 20 -26.16 21.29 -22.33
C THR A 20 -26.28 21.04 -20.82
N ILE A 21 -25.45 20.10 -20.32
CA ILE A 21 -24.65 20.37 -19.12
C ILE A 21 -23.17 20.29 -19.52
N LEU A 22 -22.56 21.45 -19.35
CA LEU A 22 -21.20 21.88 -19.57
C LEU A 22 -20.16 20.88 -19.02
N LEU A 23 -19.36 20.29 -19.91
CA LEU A 23 -18.12 19.60 -19.55
C LEU A 23 -17.08 20.66 -19.18
N CYS A 24 -16.87 20.89 -17.89
CA CYS A 24 -15.64 21.52 -17.41
C CYS A 24 -14.52 20.47 -17.42
N ILE A 25 -14.02 20.11 -18.60
CA ILE A 25 -12.67 19.55 -18.71
C ILE A 25 -11.69 20.71 -18.59
N THR A 26 -11.26 20.99 -17.36
CA THR A 26 -10.05 21.80 -17.16
C THR A 26 -8.86 20.99 -17.67
N SER A 27 -8.57 21.16 -18.96
CA SER A 27 -7.32 20.74 -19.58
C SER A 27 -6.21 21.62 -19.00
N CYS A 28 -5.64 21.20 -17.88
CA CYS A 28 -4.40 21.80 -17.39
C CYS A 28 -3.27 21.35 -18.33
N LYS A 29 -2.87 22.23 -19.23
CA LYS A 29 -1.64 22.09 -20.02
C LYS A 29 -0.46 22.45 -19.12
N SER A 30 0.32 21.46 -18.73
CA SER A 30 1.71 21.67 -18.31
C SER A 30 2.65 21.11 -19.37
N LYS A 31 3.70 21.90 -19.62
CA LYS A 31 4.64 21.82 -20.73
C LYS A 31 5.55 20.58 -20.67
N ASP A 32 6.03 20.23 -21.86
CA ASP A 32 6.97 19.18 -22.23
C ASP A 32 8.25 18.99 -21.38
N LYS A 33 8.72 17.74 -21.40
CA LYS A 33 10.08 17.18 -21.21
C LYS A 33 10.70 17.14 -19.80
N ASN A 34 10.72 15.93 -19.22
CA ASN A 34 11.97 15.29 -18.83
C ASN A 34 11.81 13.76 -18.82
N THR A 35 12.80 13.03 -19.32
CA THR A 35 12.94 11.58 -19.15
C THR A 35 13.13 11.28 -17.66
N ASN A 36 12.03 11.16 -16.92
CA ASN A 36 12.09 10.88 -15.48
C ASN A 36 11.99 9.37 -15.29
N THR A 37 13.13 8.75 -14.98
CA THR A 37 13.17 7.65 -14.00
C THR A 37 12.12 7.95 -12.91
N PRO A 38 11.23 6.99 -12.53
CA PRO A 38 10.32 7.24 -11.42
C PRO A 38 11.16 7.74 -10.26
N ASN A 39 10.86 8.95 -9.77
CA ASN A 39 11.64 9.58 -8.73
C ASN A 39 11.55 8.64 -7.52
N LYS A 40 12.64 7.94 -7.22
CA LYS A 40 12.64 6.90 -6.18
C LYS A 40 12.32 7.60 -4.87
N ILE A 41 11.19 7.22 -4.27
CA ILE A 41 10.77 7.75 -2.98
C ILE A 41 11.87 7.50 -1.94
N ASP A 42 12.21 8.52 -1.14
CA ASP A 42 13.04 8.33 0.03
C ASP A 42 12.16 7.86 1.19
N VAL A 43 12.12 6.56 1.39
CA VAL A 43 11.29 5.94 2.44
C VAL A 43 11.78 6.33 3.83
N SER A 44 13.10 6.49 4.02
CA SER A 44 13.67 6.85 5.32
C SER A 44 13.24 8.25 5.73
N GLU A 45 13.39 9.22 4.81
CA GLU A 45 13.03 10.62 5.04
C GLU A 45 11.54 10.76 5.38
N LYS A 46 10.68 10.02 4.67
CA LYS A 46 9.23 10.04 4.92
C LYS A 46 8.81 9.39 6.23
N LEU A 47 9.49 8.32 6.64
CA LEU A 47 9.27 7.75 7.98
C LEU A 47 9.68 8.73 9.07
N ASP A 48 10.82 9.42 8.90
CA ASP A 48 11.27 10.45 9.83
C ASP A 48 10.28 11.62 9.88
N GLU A 49 9.70 12.02 8.75
CA GLU A 49 8.64 13.03 8.69
C GLU A 49 7.40 12.62 9.51
N ILE A 50 6.94 11.38 9.37
CA ILE A 50 5.80 10.86 10.16
C ILE A 50 6.11 10.90 11.66
N ILE A 51 7.32 10.50 12.06
CA ILE A 51 7.74 10.48 13.47
C ILE A 51 7.85 11.91 14.03
N ASN A 52 8.43 12.84 13.27
CA ASN A 52 8.71 14.20 13.74
C ASN A 52 7.48 15.11 13.76
N ASN A 53 6.48 14.85 12.91
CA ASN A 53 5.23 15.64 12.86
C ASN A 53 4.14 15.10 13.79
N GLY A 54 4.36 13.96 14.43
CA GLY A 54 3.40 13.37 15.34
C GLY A 54 3.25 14.15 16.65
N PRO A 55 2.15 13.93 17.39
CA PRO A 55 1.92 14.62 18.65
C PRO A 55 2.91 14.16 19.74
N PRO A 56 3.67 15.07 20.37
CA PRO A 56 4.81 14.73 21.23
C PRO A 56 4.43 13.97 22.51
N THR A 57 3.16 14.02 22.90
CA THR A 57 2.63 13.36 24.11
C THR A 57 1.82 12.11 23.79
N SER A 58 1.67 11.73 22.52
CA SER A 58 0.94 10.51 22.17
C SER A 58 1.85 9.29 22.25
N SER A 59 1.32 8.23 22.84
CA SER A 59 1.90 6.88 22.80
C SER A 59 1.20 5.98 21.77
N ASN A 60 0.24 6.52 21.01
CA ASN A 60 -0.52 5.79 20.01
C ASN A 60 0.10 5.99 18.61
N PRO A 61 0.67 4.95 17.98
CA PRO A 61 1.26 5.07 16.63
C PRO A 61 0.31 5.62 15.57
N TYR A 62 -0.99 5.37 15.72
CA TYR A 62 -2.00 5.86 14.78
C TYR A 62 -2.17 7.39 14.81
N ASP A 63 -1.86 8.05 15.93
CA ASP A 63 -1.92 9.52 16.00
C ASP A 63 -0.81 10.16 15.15
N TYR A 64 0.37 9.52 15.07
CA TYR A 64 1.48 9.97 14.21
C TYR A 64 1.13 9.79 12.74
N ILE A 65 0.52 8.65 12.39
CA ILE A 65 0.05 8.37 11.03
C ILE A 65 -1.04 9.37 10.61
N GLU A 66 -1.99 9.70 11.50
CA GLU A 66 -3.05 10.66 11.16
C GLU A 66 -2.50 12.09 10.97
N SER A 67 -1.53 12.52 11.79
CA SER A 67 -0.84 13.82 11.62
C SER A 67 -0.06 13.95 10.31
N SER A 68 0.39 12.83 9.74
CA SER A 68 1.17 12.78 8.48
C SER A 68 0.54 11.86 7.45
N LYS A 69 -0.80 11.92 7.34
CA LYS A 69 -1.60 10.98 6.54
C LYS A 69 -1.23 10.98 5.06
N ASP A 70 -0.96 12.13 4.48
CA ASP A 70 -0.58 12.24 3.07
C ASP A 70 0.78 11.56 2.82
N THR A 71 1.74 11.75 3.71
CA THR A 71 3.06 11.11 3.68
C THR A 71 2.95 9.60 3.82
N PHE A 72 2.10 9.11 4.74
CA PHE A 72 1.82 7.68 4.87
C PHE A 72 1.16 7.10 3.62
N ASN A 73 0.20 7.81 3.02
CA ASN A 73 -0.45 7.39 1.77
C ASN A 73 0.53 7.38 0.58
N GLU A 74 1.50 8.30 0.54
CA GLU A 74 2.53 8.30 -0.48
C GLU A 74 3.45 7.08 -0.36
N LEU A 75 3.79 6.66 0.86
CA LEU A 75 4.50 5.40 1.09
C LEU A 75 3.71 4.19 0.56
N LEU A 76 2.40 4.15 0.80
CA LEU A 76 1.53 3.09 0.28
C LEU A 76 1.38 3.13 -1.27
N ALA A 77 1.46 4.32 -1.87
CA ALA A 77 1.43 4.48 -3.32
C ALA A 77 2.73 4.00 -4.01
N ASN A 78 3.79 3.76 -3.24
CA ASN A 78 5.08 3.23 -3.71
C ASN A 78 5.40 1.89 -3.01
N PRO A 79 4.58 0.84 -3.21
CA PRO A 79 4.58 -0.35 -2.37
C PRO A 79 5.89 -1.13 -2.42
N LYS A 80 6.58 -1.15 -3.57
CA LYS A 80 7.83 -1.90 -3.72
C LYS A 80 8.95 -1.31 -2.89
N GLU A 81 9.26 -0.04 -3.13
CA GLU A 81 10.30 0.70 -2.43
C GLU A 81 10.04 0.72 -0.92
N THR A 82 8.79 0.98 -0.53
CA THR A 82 8.38 1.03 0.88
C THR A 82 8.51 -0.32 1.55
N PHE A 83 8.01 -1.40 0.94
CA PHE A 83 8.10 -2.73 1.54
C PHE A 83 9.54 -3.19 1.68
N GLU A 84 10.34 -3.06 0.62
CA GLU A 84 11.73 -3.50 0.60
C GLU A 84 12.57 -2.78 1.67
N TYR A 85 12.37 -1.46 1.83
CA TYR A 85 13.01 -0.71 2.91
C TYR A 85 12.54 -1.18 4.29
N ALA A 86 11.22 -1.19 4.52
CA ALA A 86 10.64 -1.42 5.84
C ALA A 86 10.97 -2.83 6.36
N ILE A 87 10.80 -3.87 5.55
CA ILE A 87 11.09 -5.24 6.00
C ILE A 87 12.59 -5.45 6.26
N LYS A 88 13.44 -4.80 5.48
CA LYS A 88 14.89 -4.86 5.66
C LYS A 88 15.32 -4.19 6.96
N ASP A 89 14.78 -3.00 7.28
CA ASP A 89 15.07 -2.32 8.56
C ASP A 89 14.57 -3.15 9.75
N LEU A 90 13.33 -3.66 9.68
CA LEU A 90 12.76 -4.56 10.69
C LEU A 90 13.66 -5.77 10.94
N ILE A 91 14.15 -6.43 9.89
CA ILE A 91 15.04 -7.58 10.05
C ILE A 91 16.38 -7.18 10.66
N ASN A 92 17.01 -6.10 10.17
CA ASN A 92 18.34 -5.67 10.61
C ASN A 92 18.36 -5.19 12.06
N THR A 93 17.25 -4.64 12.53
CA THR A 93 17.11 -4.06 13.88
C THR A 93 16.39 -5.00 14.85
N ASP A 94 16.06 -6.21 14.39
CA ASP A 94 15.16 -7.16 15.08
C ASP A 94 13.85 -6.50 15.55
N ALA A 95 13.34 -5.57 14.74
CA ALA A 95 12.17 -4.73 14.98
C ALA A 95 12.24 -3.92 16.29
N GLY A 96 13.46 -3.56 16.71
CA GLY A 96 13.75 -2.90 17.99
C GLY A 96 13.62 -1.38 18.01
N ASN A 97 13.30 -0.71 16.90
CA ASN A 97 13.29 0.77 16.80
C ASN A 97 11.98 1.43 17.28
N GLY A 98 11.23 0.77 18.18
CA GLY A 98 10.03 1.34 18.81
C GLY A 98 8.95 1.78 17.80
N LEU A 99 8.54 3.06 17.88
CA LEU A 99 7.50 3.64 17.02
C LEU A 99 7.81 3.45 15.53
N LYS A 100 9.06 3.67 15.11
CA LYS A 100 9.48 3.49 13.72
C LYS A 100 9.19 2.07 13.24
N SER A 101 9.64 1.07 13.98
CA SER A 101 9.39 -0.34 13.65
C SER A 101 7.90 -0.69 13.64
N TYR A 102 7.09 -0.09 14.51
CA TYR A 102 5.63 -0.32 14.47
C TYR A 102 5.00 0.20 13.16
N ILE A 103 5.39 1.40 12.73
CA ILE A 103 4.91 1.99 11.47
C ILE A 103 5.40 1.18 10.26
N GLU A 104 6.65 0.72 10.28
CA GLU A 104 7.21 -0.17 9.25
C GLU A 104 6.43 -1.50 9.15
N ALA A 105 6.12 -2.13 10.29
CA ALA A 105 5.32 -3.35 10.34
C ALA A 105 3.90 -3.12 9.78
N LEU A 106 3.28 -1.98 10.12
CA LEU A 106 1.98 -1.59 9.54
C LEU A 106 2.04 -1.39 8.03
N LEU A 107 3.10 -0.77 7.51
CA LEU A 107 3.30 -0.59 6.06
C LEU A 107 3.46 -1.94 5.38
N CYS A 108 4.29 -2.84 5.91
CA CYS A 108 4.45 -4.18 5.38
C CYS A 108 3.12 -4.94 5.34
N LEU A 109 2.33 -4.90 6.43
CA LEU A 109 1.02 -5.55 6.51
C LEU A 109 0.01 -4.97 5.49
N LYS A 110 0.02 -3.64 5.29
CA LYS A 110 -0.88 -2.97 4.34
C LYS A 110 -0.51 -3.24 2.88
N ILE A 111 0.78 -3.42 2.59
CA ILE A 111 1.30 -3.64 1.24
C ILE A 111 1.21 -5.13 0.86
N ASN A 112 1.67 -6.03 1.73
CA ASN A 112 1.61 -7.47 1.49
C ASN A 112 0.34 -8.07 2.10
N THR A 113 -0.74 -8.09 1.32
CA THR A 113 -2.04 -8.57 1.78
C THR A 113 -2.15 -10.10 1.88
N ASP A 114 -1.12 -10.85 1.44
CA ASP A 114 -1.11 -12.32 1.51
C ASP A 114 -0.82 -12.83 2.93
N PHE A 115 -0.23 -11.99 3.79
CA PHE A 115 -0.03 -12.24 5.20
C PHE A 115 -0.90 -11.30 6.05
N VAL A 116 -2.09 -11.78 6.43
CA VAL A 116 -3.00 -11.04 7.32
C VAL A 116 -2.78 -11.50 8.76
N TYR A 117 -2.33 -10.58 9.63
CA TYR A 117 -2.07 -10.85 11.03
C TYR A 117 -2.30 -9.60 11.88
N ASP A 118 -3.03 -9.75 12.98
CA ASP A 118 -3.26 -8.70 13.98
C ASP A 118 -2.13 -8.76 15.02
N PHE A 119 -1.15 -7.86 14.91
CA PHE A 119 0.06 -7.90 15.72
C PHE A 119 0.02 -6.90 16.88
N GLU A 120 0.60 -7.30 18.02
CA GLU A 120 0.65 -6.44 19.21
C GLU A 120 1.85 -5.47 19.17
N SER A 121 2.91 -5.84 18.45
CA SER A 121 4.15 -5.06 18.34
C SER A 121 4.93 -5.42 17.07
N ALA A 122 5.89 -4.58 16.66
CA ALA A 122 6.72 -4.87 15.50
C ALA A 122 7.55 -6.17 15.63
N PRO A 123 8.13 -6.52 16.81
CA PRO A 123 8.74 -7.83 17.01
C PRO A 123 7.73 -8.98 16.88
N ASP A 124 6.50 -8.82 17.36
CA ASP A 124 5.45 -9.83 17.18
C ASP A 124 5.07 -10.02 15.71
N TYR A 125 4.92 -8.93 14.96
CA TYR A 125 4.74 -8.98 13.50
C TYR A 125 5.88 -9.76 12.83
N LEU A 126 7.14 -9.34 13.05
CA LEU A 126 8.29 -9.94 12.40
C LEU A 126 8.43 -11.43 12.74
N LYS A 127 8.21 -11.79 14.02
CA LYS A 127 8.24 -13.18 14.48
C LYS A 127 7.21 -14.04 13.76
N ASN A 128 5.96 -13.58 13.63
CA ASN A 128 4.91 -14.36 13.00
C ASN A 128 5.02 -14.37 11.48
N TYR A 129 5.53 -13.29 10.87
CA TYR A 129 5.82 -13.27 9.45
C TYR A 129 6.95 -14.26 9.08
N LYS A 130 8.02 -14.34 9.89
CA LYS A 130 9.07 -15.37 9.74
C LYS A 130 8.50 -16.79 9.80
N LYS A 131 7.53 -17.07 10.70
CA LYS A 131 6.84 -18.37 10.77
C LYS A 131 6.00 -18.64 9.53
N TYR A 132 5.26 -17.64 9.05
CA TYR A 132 4.47 -17.72 7.83
C TYR A 132 5.34 -18.11 6.62
N LEU A 133 6.49 -17.45 6.47
CA LEU A 133 7.45 -17.71 5.39
C LEU A 133 8.14 -19.08 5.47
N ALA A 134 8.15 -19.72 6.65
CA ALA A 134 8.71 -21.06 6.86
C ALA A 134 7.70 -22.20 6.58
N SER A 135 6.43 -21.87 6.36
CA SER A 135 5.40 -22.89 6.05
C SER A 135 5.52 -23.40 4.60
N THR A 136 5.24 -24.69 4.40
CA THR A 136 5.61 -25.43 3.18
C THR A 136 4.63 -25.35 2.01
N ASN A 137 3.66 -24.44 1.99
CA ASN A 137 2.59 -24.49 0.98
C ASN A 137 1.88 -23.15 0.70
N ASN A 138 2.61 -22.06 0.45
CA ASN A 138 2.00 -20.80 0.04
C ASN A 138 2.48 -20.40 -1.36
N ASN A 139 1.53 -19.95 -2.19
CA ASN A 139 1.83 -19.17 -3.39
C ASN A 139 2.33 -17.79 -2.94
N PHE A 140 3.59 -17.73 -2.52
CA PHE A 140 4.21 -16.52 -2.01
C PHE A 140 4.20 -15.39 -3.05
N SER A 141 3.86 -14.18 -2.59
CA SER A 141 4.00 -12.95 -3.36
C SER A 141 5.47 -12.65 -3.66
N ASP A 142 5.72 -11.65 -4.50
CA ASP A 142 7.08 -11.19 -4.73
C ASP A 142 7.70 -10.52 -3.48
N PHE A 143 6.87 -9.97 -2.59
CA PHE A 143 7.29 -9.43 -1.29
C PHE A 143 7.73 -10.54 -0.33
N ASP A 144 7.02 -11.66 -0.31
CA ASP A 144 7.37 -12.83 0.49
C ASP A 144 8.69 -13.44 0.02
N LYS A 145 8.84 -13.63 -1.30
CA LYS A 145 10.08 -14.13 -1.91
C LYS A 145 11.27 -13.23 -1.60
N TYR A 146 11.09 -11.91 -1.77
CA TYR A 146 12.10 -10.92 -1.40
C TYR A 146 12.52 -11.06 0.08
N THR A 147 11.55 -11.21 0.97
CA THR A 147 11.82 -11.39 2.40
C THR A 147 12.57 -12.70 2.68
N GLN A 148 12.21 -13.80 2.01
CA GLN A 148 12.92 -15.07 2.12
C GLN A 148 14.38 -14.97 1.65
N GLU A 149 14.63 -14.23 0.57
CA GLU A 149 15.99 -13.97 0.07
C GLU A 149 16.80 -13.17 1.08
N LEU A 150 16.22 -12.11 1.67
CA LEU A 150 16.88 -11.35 2.74
C LEU A 150 17.27 -12.24 3.92
N LEU A 151 16.35 -13.07 4.41
CA LEU A 151 16.59 -13.94 5.57
C LEU A 151 17.68 -15.01 5.31
N LYS A 152 17.80 -15.49 4.06
CA LYS A 152 18.87 -16.43 3.66
C LYS A 152 20.26 -15.78 3.70
N ASN A 153 20.35 -14.48 3.45
CA ASN A 153 21.62 -13.75 3.36
C ASN A 153 22.16 -13.28 4.73
N ILE A 154 21.42 -13.51 5.81
CA ILE A 154 21.79 -13.10 7.18
C ILE A 154 22.38 -14.28 7.97
N ASN A 155 22.14 -15.51 7.53
CA ASN A 155 22.68 -16.75 8.09
C ASN A 155 23.97 -17.17 7.38
#